data_AF-A0A0P0UYP3-F1
#
_entry.id   AF-A0A0P0UYP3-F1
#
_cell.length_a   1.000
_cell.length_b   1.000
_cell.length_c   1.000
_cell.angle_alpha   90.00
_cell.angle_beta   90.00
_cell.angle_gamma   90.00
#
_symmetry.space_group_name_H-M   'P 1'
#
loop_
_entity.id
_entity.type
_entity.pdbx_description
1 polymer ?
#
loop_
_entity_poly.entity_id
_entity_poly.type
_entity_poly.pdbx_seq_one_letter_code
_entity_poly.pdbx_strand_id
1 'polypeptide(L)'
;MSLTPKPQGVKYELHTLPVDSKAVTDGDTITVHVVTADHPGSLNVPQEVQRTAADRAEALMTKNYQRADELQKIILDAGFRQVTDSRGGQVLMKKYRIRLRGIDAPETSMPYGREAKEELTMLVQGKRLKISVYGNDRYSRLVGDVDCNGVFVQEHMLKKGLAWHYIAYDQRPELARWENQAKASQIGLWSLPNPDKPWEWRKEKRIRNSRQGKISRGFQLI
;
A
#
# COMPACT_ATOMS: atom_id res chain seq x y z
N MET A 1 -23.10 15.37 13.02
CA MET A 1 -22.51 14.04 12.69
C MET A 1 -21.60 13.66 13.84
N SER A 2 -21.90 12.61 14.59
CA SER A 2 -21.01 12.15 15.66
C SER A 2 -19.73 11.60 15.02
N LEU A 3 -18.62 12.30 15.20
CA LEU A 3 -17.31 11.79 14.83
C LEU A 3 -17.00 10.64 15.79
N THR A 4 -17.02 9.40 15.31
CA THR A 4 -16.47 8.27 16.06
C THR A 4 -15.04 8.64 16.48
N PRO A 5 -14.67 8.50 17.76
CA PRO A 5 -13.33 8.85 18.21
C PRO A 5 -12.30 8.07 17.40
N LYS A 6 -11.27 8.77 16.90
CA LYS A 6 -10.17 8.15 16.17
C LYS A 6 -9.48 7.15 17.09
N PRO A 7 -9.08 5.95 16.59
CA PRO A 7 -8.26 5.03 17.37
C PRO A 7 -7.01 5.74 17.94
N GLN A 8 -6.59 5.33 19.13
CA GLN A 8 -5.43 5.92 19.79
C GLN A 8 -4.18 5.87 18.89
N GLY A 9 -3.50 7.00 18.73
CA GLY A 9 -2.26 7.10 17.94
C GLY A 9 -2.45 7.41 16.45
N VAL A 10 -3.69 7.48 15.95
CA VAL A 10 -3.97 7.92 14.58
C VAL A 10 -3.63 9.39 14.43
N LYS A 11 -2.72 9.72 13.49
CA LYS A 11 -2.34 11.10 13.17
C LYS A 11 -3.40 11.79 12.31
N TYR A 12 -3.88 11.08 11.30
CA TYR A 12 -4.92 11.56 10.38
C TYR A 12 -5.55 10.39 9.61
N GLU A 13 -6.65 10.65 8.91
CA GLU A 13 -7.34 9.65 8.10
C GLU A 13 -7.33 10.05 6.63
N LEU A 14 -7.05 9.11 5.75
CA LEU A 14 -7.14 9.31 4.31
C LEU A 14 -8.39 8.62 3.77
N HIS A 15 -9.08 9.30 2.86
CA HIS A 15 -10.17 8.73 2.05
C HIS A 15 -9.69 8.61 0.61
N THR A 16 -9.65 7.38 0.09
CA THR A 16 -9.05 7.13 -1.22
C THR A 16 -10.08 7.27 -2.34
N LEU A 17 -9.56 7.46 -3.56
CA LEU A 17 -10.26 7.05 -4.77
C LEU A 17 -10.37 5.51 -4.84
N PRO A 18 -11.26 4.97 -5.70
CA PRO A 18 -11.30 3.54 -5.98
C PRO A 18 -9.92 2.95 -6.27
N VAL A 19 -9.58 1.85 -5.60
CA VAL A 19 -8.27 1.20 -5.76
C VAL A 19 -8.17 0.54 -7.14
N ASP A 20 -7.08 0.82 -7.86
CA ASP A 20 -6.76 0.16 -9.13
C ASP A 20 -6.40 -1.32 -8.89
N SER A 21 -6.87 -2.22 -9.76
CA SER A 21 -6.54 -3.65 -9.72
C SER A 21 -5.02 -3.94 -9.66
N LYS A 22 -4.18 -3.07 -10.22
CA LYS A 22 -2.71 -3.20 -10.23
C LYS A 22 -2.04 -2.55 -9.03
N ALA A 23 -2.80 -1.98 -8.11
CA ALA A 23 -2.27 -1.19 -7.01
C ALA A 23 -1.73 -2.04 -5.83
N VAL A 24 -2.15 -3.30 -5.75
CA VAL A 24 -1.69 -4.24 -4.72
C VAL A 24 -0.32 -4.79 -5.11
N THR A 25 0.69 -4.53 -4.28
CA THR A 25 2.07 -4.97 -4.54
C THR A 25 2.25 -6.43 -4.16
N ASP A 26 1.84 -6.76 -2.93
CA ASP A 26 1.91 -8.05 -2.23
C ASP A 26 0.69 -8.14 -1.27
N GLY A 27 0.65 -9.13 -0.38
CA GLY A 27 -0.46 -9.31 0.56
C GLY A 27 -0.57 -8.28 1.69
N ASP A 28 0.29 -7.27 1.76
CA ASP A 28 0.24 -6.25 2.83
C ASP A 28 0.59 -4.80 2.41
N THR A 29 0.81 -4.57 1.12
CA THR A 29 1.20 -3.26 0.59
C THR A 29 0.30 -2.85 -0.58
N ILE A 30 -0.34 -1.69 -0.47
CA ILE A 30 -1.29 -1.15 -1.46
C ILE A 30 -0.87 0.27 -1.86
N THR A 31 -0.97 0.60 -3.15
CA THR A 31 -0.86 1.98 -3.64
C THR A 31 -2.24 2.62 -3.71
N VAL A 32 -2.40 3.83 -3.18
CA VAL A 32 -3.68 4.54 -3.22
C VAL A 32 -3.50 5.96 -3.73
N HIS A 33 -4.59 6.53 -4.23
CA HIS A 33 -4.64 7.93 -4.62
C HIS A 33 -5.68 8.67 -3.78
N VAL A 34 -5.31 9.86 -3.32
CA VAL A 34 -6.16 10.75 -2.52
C VAL A 34 -6.21 12.10 -3.23
N VAL A 35 -7.40 12.64 -3.43
CA VAL A 35 -7.57 13.99 -4.00
C VAL A 35 -6.87 14.98 -3.08
N THR A 36 -6.05 15.88 -3.62
CA THR A 36 -5.21 16.75 -2.79
C THR A 36 -6.04 17.69 -1.91
N ALA A 37 -7.22 18.10 -2.39
CA ALA A 37 -8.18 18.93 -1.65
C ALA A 37 -8.82 18.20 -0.45
N ASP A 38 -8.91 16.88 -0.49
CA ASP A 38 -9.52 16.06 0.58
C ASP A 38 -8.50 15.67 1.66
N HIS A 39 -7.25 16.12 1.55
CA HIS A 39 -6.21 15.76 2.51
C HIS A 39 -6.42 16.52 3.84
N PRO A 40 -6.48 15.83 4.99
CA PRO A 40 -6.89 16.39 6.29
C PRO A 40 -5.94 17.44 6.91
N GLY A 41 -4.83 17.76 6.24
CA GLY A 41 -3.80 18.66 6.75
C GLY A 41 -3.30 19.66 5.70
N SER A 42 -4.16 20.01 4.73
CA SER A 42 -3.84 20.89 3.59
C SER A 42 -2.50 20.51 2.97
N LEU A 43 -2.50 19.44 2.18
CA LEU A 43 -1.31 18.95 1.52
C LEU A 43 -0.64 20.09 0.72
N ASN A 44 0.62 20.40 1.05
CA ASN A 44 1.39 21.38 0.28
C ASN A 44 1.77 20.78 -1.08
N VAL A 45 0.96 21.11 -2.10
CA VAL A 45 1.24 20.77 -3.49
C VAL A 45 2.26 21.79 -4.04
N PRO A 46 3.44 21.36 -4.51
CA PRO A 46 4.44 22.29 -5.06
C PRO A 46 3.84 23.17 -6.16
N GLN A 47 4.20 24.45 -6.19
CA GLN A 47 3.67 25.41 -7.16
C GLN A 47 3.90 24.97 -8.61
N GLU A 48 5.06 24.36 -8.90
CA GLU A 48 5.38 23.79 -10.20
C GLU A 48 4.38 22.70 -10.62
N VAL A 49 3.95 21.84 -9.70
CA VAL A 49 2.95 20.80 -9.96
C VAL A 49 1.59 21.43 -10.25
N GLN A 50 1.22 22.49 -9.52
CA GLN A 50 -0.02 23.22 -9.77
C GLN A 50 -0.05 23.87 -11.16
N ARG A 51 1.06 24.52 -11.56
CA ARG A 51 1.22 25.12 -12.89
C ARG A 51 1.17 24.06 -14.00
N THR A 52 1.96 23.00 -13.86
CA THR A 52 1.97 21.87 -14.80
C THR A 52 0.59 21.24 -14.96
N ALA A 53 -0.18 21.15 -13.86
CA ALA A 53 -1.56 20.65 -13.89
C ALA A 53 -2.52 21.60 -14.62
N ALA A 54 -2.36 22.92 -14.48
CA ALA A 54 -3.14 23.91 -15.23
C ALA A 54 -2.82 23.84 -16.73
N ASP A 55 -1.54 23.83 -17.10
CA ASP A 55 -1.08 23.69 -18.49
C ASP A 55 -1.61 22.40 -19.13
N ARG A 56 -1.67 21.31 -18.35
CA ARG A 56 -2.21 20.03 -18.83
C ARG A 56 -3.70 20.12 -19.09
N ALA A 57 -4.46 20.80 -18.23
CA ALA A 57 -5.88 21.01 -18.43
C ALA A 57 -6.15 21.81 -19.72
N GLU A 58 -5.35 22.84 -19.98
CA GLU A 58 -5.41 23.62 -21.23
C GLU A 58 -5.04 22.78 -22.47
N ALA A 59 -3.99 21.96 -22.38
CA ALA A 59 -3.60 21.03 -23.46
C ALA A 59 -4.72 20.03 -23.78
N LEU A 60 -5.43 19.52 -22.77
CA LEU A 60 -6.60 18.65 -22.98
C LEU A 60 -7.76 19.38 -23.64
N MET A 61 -8.05 20.62 -23.24
CA MET A 61 -9.11 21.44 -23.84
C MET A 61 -8.84 21.75 -25.31
N THR A 62 -7.57 21.98 -25.66
CA THR A 62 -7.12 22.26 -27.03
C THR A 62 -6.85 20.98 -27.85
N LYS A 63 -7.13 19.79 -27.29
CA LYS A 63 -6.87 18.47 -27.90
C LYS A 63 -5.40 18.23 -28.27
N ASN A 64 -4.47 18.91 -27.61
CA ASN A 64 -3.03 18.66 -27.72
C ASN A 64 -2.62 17.50 -26.81
N TYR A 65 -2.96 16.27 -27.20
CA TYR A 65 -2.75 15.07 -26.37
C TYR A 65 -1.28 14.78 -26.11
N GLN A 66 -0.40 15.03 -27.09
CA GLN A 66 1.05 14.86 -26.90
C GLN A 66 1.56 15.74 -25.76
N ARG A 67 1.20 17.04 -25.76
CA ARG A 67 1.57 17.95 -24.67
C ARG A 67 0.95 17.53 -23.34
N ALA A 68 -0.31 17.09 -23.34
CA ALA A 68 -0.99 16.63 -22.15
C ALA A 68 -0.31 15.40 -21.51
N ASP A 69 0.21 14.48 -22.32
CA ASP A 69 0.93 13.28 -21.87
C ASP A 69 2.32 13.61 -21.32
N GLU A 70 3.05 14.53 -21.96
CA GLU A 70 4.33 15.05 -21.44
C GLU A 70 4.16 15.69 -20.05
N LEU A 71 3.15 16.55 -19.91
CA LEU A 71 2.84 17.21 -18.63
C LEU A 71 2.36 16.19 -17.59
N GLN A 72 1.59 15.16 -17.99
CA GLN A 72 1.19 14.08 -17.09
C GLN A 72 2.40 13.33 -16.53
N LYS A 73 3.45 13.12 -17.33
CA LYS A 73 4.68 12.48 -16.88
C LYS A 73 5.39 13.30 -15.80
N ILE A 74 5.51 14.61 -15.99
CA ILE A 74 6.09 15.52 -14.98
C ILE A 74 5.30 15.45 -13.67
N ILE A 75 3.97 15.47 -13.74
CA ILE A 75 3.09 15.34 -12.57
C ILE A 75 3.30 14.00 -11.86
N LEU A 76 3.46 12.89 -12.62
CA LEU A 76 3.73 11.55 -12.09
C LEU A 76 5.08 11.46 -11.39
N ASP A 77 6.13 12.04 -11.98
CA ASP A 77 7.48 12.06 -11.42
C ASP A 77 7.53 12.86 -10.10
N ALA A 78 6.68 13.88 -9.96
CA ALA A 78 6.48 14.62 -8.73
C ALA A 78 5.64 13.88 -7.66
N GLY A 79 5.16 12.66 -7.93
CA GLY A 79 4.36 11.86 -7.00
C GLY A 79 2.86 12.18 -7.00
N PHE A 80 2.39 12.91 -8.01
CA PHE A 80 0.99 13.28 -8.19
C PHE A 80 0.41 12.60 -9.44
N ARG A 81 -0.90 12.71 -9.63
CA ARG A 81 -1.55 12.37 -10.89
C ARG A 81 -2.71 13.33 -11.11
N GLN A 82 -3.04 13.64 -12.35
CA GLN A 82 -4.21 14.46 -12.67
C GLN A 82 -5.23 13.58 -13.38
N VAL A 83 -6.48 13.66 -12.95
CA VAL A 83 -7.59 12.89 -13.53
C VAL A 83 -8.79 13.80 -13.76
N THR A 84 -9.65 13.39 -14.68
CA THR A 84 -10.93 14.06 -14.89
C THR A 84 -11.94 13.54 -13.87
N ASP A 85 -12.58 14.44 -13.13
CA ASP A 85 -13.66 14.12 -12.20
C ASP A 85 -14.98 13.84 -12.94
N SER A 86 -16.02 13.46 -12.20
CA SER A 86 -17.33 13.15 -12.78
C SER A 86 -18.04 14.35 -13.43
N ARG A 87 -17.56 15.58 -13.18
CA ARG A 87 -18.11 16.83 -13.74
C ARG A 87 -17.28 17.33 -14.92
N GLY A 88 -16.27 16.58 -15.36
CA GLY A 88 -15.34 16.98 -16.42
C GLY A 88 -14.21 17.90 -15.95
N GLY A 89 -14.14 18.23 -14.66
CA GLY A 89 -13.07 19.04 -14.08
C GLY A 89 -11.77 18.24 -13.92
N GLN A 90 -10.62 18.90 -14.00
CA GLN A 90 -9.34 18.24 -13.72
C GLN A 90 -9.00 18.34 -12.23
N VAL A 91 -8.81 17.20 -11.57
CA VAL A 91 -8.43 17.13 -10.16
C VAL A 91 -7.04 16.54 -10.01
N LEU A 92 -6.26 17.13 -9.11
CA LEU A 92 -4.96 16.62 -8.71
C LEU A 92 -5.13 15.62 -7.56
N MET A 93 -4.41 14.51 -7.63
CA MET A 93 -4.36 13.51 -6.58
C MET A 93 -2.92 13.18 -6.22
N LYS A 94 -2.67 12.88 -4.95
CA LYS A 94 -1.38 12.41 -4.45
C LYS A 94 -1.37 10.89 -4.35
N LYS A 95 -0.28 10.29 -4.82
CA LYS A 95 -0.02 8.86 -4.69
C LYS A 95 0.58 8.57 -3.31
N TYR A 96 0.05 7.56 -2.65
CA TYR A 96 0.59 7.03 -1.40
C TYR A 96 0.83 5.53 -1.51
N ARG A 97 1.92 5.06 -0.92
CA ARG A 97 2.15 3.63 -0.66
C ARG A 97 1.77 3.35 0.78
N ILE A 98 0.89 2.38 0.97
CA ILE A 98 0.32 2.02 2.27
C ILE A 98 0.86 0.65 2.65
N ARG A 99 1.43 0.56 3.85
CA ARG A 99 1.76 -0.69 4.53
C ARG A 99 0.66 -0.99 5.54
N LEU A 100 0.03 -2.14 5.41
CA LEU A 100 -0.95 -2.62 6.39
C LEU A 100 -0.26 -2.78 7.74
N ARG A 101 -0.70 -1.99 8.72
CA ARG A 101 -0.11 -1.96 10.06
C ARG A 101 -0.29 -3.31 10.75
N GLY A 102 0.78 -3.80 11.38
CA GLY A 102 0.76 -4.97 12.27
C GLY A 102 0.74 -6.34 11.60
N ILE A 103 0.76 -6.41 10.26
CA ILE A 103 0.83 -7.69 9.54
C ILE A 103 2.02 -7.75 8.58
N ASP A 104 2.48 -8.96 8.28
CA ASP A 104 3.51 -9.25 7.28
C ASP A 104 3.05 -10.43 6.42
N ALA A 105 2.77 -10.19 5.14
CA ALA A 105 2.33 -11.22 4.20
C ALA A 105 3.54 -11.92 3.56
N PRO A 106 3.41 -13.20 3.14
CA PRO A 106 4.43 -13.85 2.34
C PRO A 106 4.72 -13.05 1.06
N GLU A 107 5.99 -12.92 0.73
CA GLU A 107 6.44 -12.31 -0.53
C GLU A 107 5.88 -13.12 -1.71
N THR A 108 5.63 -12.51 -2.88
CA THR A 108 5.01 -13.22 -4.03
C THR A 108 5.73 -14.52 -4.44
N SER A 109 7.03 -14.64 -4.15
CA SER A 109 7.84 -15.85 -4.41
C SER A 109 7.83 -16.89 -3.28
N MET A 110 7.14 -16.63 -2.18
CA MET A 110 6.95 -17.57 -1.07
C MET A 110 5.63 -18.34 -1.27
N PRO A 111 5.49 -19.55 -0.69
CA PRO A 111 4.19 -20.20 -0.57
C PRO A 111 3.13 -19.24 0.02
N TYR A 112 1.92 -19.24 -0.54
CA TYR A 112 0.82 -18.32 -0.21
C TYR A 112 1.04 -16.84 -0.57
N GLY A 113 2.18 -16.45 -1.16
CA GLY A 113 2.46 -15.07 -1.52
C GLY A 113 1.60 -14.52 -2.66
N ARG A 114 1.27 -15.38 -3.63
CA ARG A 114 0.36 -15.02 -4.73
C ARG A 114 -1.08 -14.95 -4.24
N GLU A 115 -1.48 -15.94 -3.46
CA GLU A 115 -2.80 -16.05 -2.83
C GLU A 115 -3.09 -14.86 -1.92
N ALA A 116 -2.11 -14.44 -1.11
CA ALA A 116 -2.23 -13.25 -0.26
C ALA A 116 -2.43 -11.97 -1.08
N LYS A 117 -1.69 -11.83 -2.19
CA LYS A 117 -1.85 -10.70 -3.11
C LYS A 117 -3.21 -10.71 -3.81
N GLU A 118 -3.66 -11.86 -4.29
CA GLU A 118 -4.93 -12.03 -4.98
C GLU A 118 -6.11 -11.74 -4.04
N GLU A 119 -6.11 -12.28 -2.82
CA GLU A 119 -7.15 -12.01 -1.82
C GLU A 119 -7.22 -10.52 -1.48
N LEU A 120 -6.08 -9.88 -1.23
CA LEU A 120 -6.04 -8.46 -0.95
C LEU A 120 -6.56 -7.65 -2.14
N THR A 121 -6.18 -8.03 -3.37
CA THR A 121 -6.66 -7.38 -4.59
C THR A 121 -8.17 -7.49 -4.73
N MET A 122 -8.73 -8.71 -4.61
CA MET A 122 -10.18 -8.92 -4.67
C MET A 122 -10.93 -8.15 -3.59
N LEU A 123 -10.35 -8.05 -2.40
CA LEU A 123 -10.97 -7.34 -1.29
C LEU A 123 -11.09 -5.84 -1.56
N VAL A 124 -10.07 -5.19 -2.13
CA VAL A 124 -10.00 -3.72 -2.23
C VAL A 124 -10.26 -3.14 -3.62
N GLN A 125 -10.07 -3.92 -4.70
CA GLN A 125 -10.16 -3.39 -6.06
C GLN A 125 -11.52 -2.74 -6.34
N GLY A 126 -11.50 -1.58 -7.01
CA GLY A 126 -12.70 -0.82 -7.34
C GLY A 126 -13.39 -0.16 -6.14
N LYS A 127 -12.90 -0.35 -4.90
CA LYS A 127 -13.50 0.22 -3.69
C LYS A 127 -12.67 1.38 -3.16
N ARG A 128 -13.33 2.26 -2.41
CA ARG A 128 -12.68 3.33 -1.65
C ARG A 128 -12.25 2.78 -0.29
N LEU A 129 -11.13 3.27 0.20
CA LEU A 129 -10.58 2.89 1.50
C LEU A 129 -10.63 4.08 2.46
N LYS A 130 -10.92 3.80 3.72
CA LYS A 130 -10.59 4.69 4.83
C LYS A 130 -9.32 4.17 5.48
N ILE A 131 -8.29 5.01 5.57
CA ILE A 131 -6.99 4.61 6.09
C ILE A 131 -6.64 5.47 7.29
N SER A 132 -6.57 4.87 8.46
CA SER A 132 -6.13 5.54 9.69
C SER A 132 -4.60 5.46 9.78
N VAL A 133 -3.92 6.58 9.57
CA VAL A 133 -2.46 6.65 9.40
C VAL A 133 -1.76 6.93 10.74
N TYR A 134 -0.75 6.12 11.06
CA TYR A 134 0.03 6.22 12.31
C TYR A 134 1.41 6.85 12.10
N GLY A 135 1.96 6.75 10.89
CA GLY A 135 3.27 7.29 10.57
C GLY A 135 3.82 6.71 9.26
N ASN A 136 5.14 6.77 9.12
CA ASN A 136 5.85 6.29 7.95
C ASN A 136 6.91 5.28 8.38
N ASP A 137 7.14 4.27 7.54
CA ASP A 137 8.29 3.39 7.71
C ASP A 137 9.55 3.93 7.00
N ARG A 138 10.68 3.23 7.14
CA ARG A 138 11.95 3.58 6.50
C ARG A 138 11.93 3.53 4.96
N TYR A 139 10.88 2.95 4.36
CA TYR A 139 10.68 2.87 2.91
C TYR A 139 9.69 3.93 2.41
N SER A 140 9.39 4.92 3.26
CA SER A 140 8.45 6.00 3.00
C SER A 140 7.02 5.53 2.71
N ARG A 141 6.64 4.32 3.15
CA ARG A 141 5.25 3.85 3.12
C ARG A 141 4.51 4.42 4.32
N LEU A 142 3.27 4.85 4.14
CA LEU A 142 2.38 5.16 5.25
C LEU A 142 1.99 3.86 5.94
N VAL A 143 2.18 3.77 7.25
CA VAL A 143 1.74 2.63 8.07
C VAL A 143 0.34 2.96 8.58
N GLY A 144 -0.64 2.14 8.20
CA GLY A 144 -2.05 2.43 8.48
C GLY A 144 -2.94 1.21 8.67
N ASP A 145 -4.00 1.42 9.44
CA ASP A 145 -5.14 0.51 9.52
C ASP A 145 -6.10 0.81 8.35
N VAL A 146 -6.53 -0.23 7.63
CA VAL A 146 -7.31 -0.06 6.39
C VAL A 146 -8.71 -0.64 6.58
N ASP A 147 -9.71 0.22 6.40
CA ASP A 147 -11.11 -0.16 6.31
C ASP A 147 -11.56 -0.11 4.85
N CYS A 148 -12.19 -1.20 4.39
CA CYS A 148 -12.80 -1.32 3.08
C CYS A 148 -14.28 -1.65 3.25
N ASN A 149 -15.15 -0.65 3.12
CA ASN A 149 -16.61 -0.79 3.30
C ASN A 149 -17.00 -1.46 4.63
N GLY A 150 -16.34 -1.09 5.74
CA GLY A 150 -16.59 -1.66 7.07
C GLY A 150 -15.87 -2.98 7.35
N VAL A 151 -15.12 -3.52 6.37
CA VAL A 151 -14.24 -4.67 6.60
C VAL A 151 -12.86 -4.16 7.00
N PHE A 152 -12.38 -4.56 8.19
CA PHE A 152 -11.01 -4.33 8.59
C PHE A 152 -10.07 -5.28 7.84
N VAL A 153 -9.28 -4.74 6.91
CA VAL A 153 -8.50 -5.54 5.95
C VAL A 153 -7.49 -6.44 6.66
N GLN A 154 -6.82 -5.95 7.69
CA GLN A 154 -5.87 -6.73 8.47
C GLN A 154 -6.50 -7.96 9.14
N GLU A 155 -7.69 -7.79 9.72
CA GLU A 155 -8.45 -8.90 10.32
C GLU A 155 -8.78 -9.96 9.25
N HIS A 156 -9.24 -9.52 8.09
CA HIS A 156 -9.55 -10.41 6.97
C HIS A 156 -8.34 -11.24 6.54
N MET A 157 -7.19 -10.58 6.31
CA MET A 157 -5.96 -11.25 5.88
C MET A 157 -5.44 -12.26 6.92
N LEU A 158 -5.50 -11.93 8.21
CA LEU A 158 -5.09 -12.84 9.28
C LEU A 158 -6.03 -14.04 9.41
N LYS A 159 -7.35 -13.83 9.40
CA LYS A 159 -8.34 -14.91 9.48
C LYS A 159 -8.30 -15.86 8.27
N LYS A 160 -7.91 -15.36 7.10
CA LYS A 160 -7.68 -16.17 5.89
C LYS A 160 -6.34 -16.91 5.89
N GLY A 161 -5.51 -16.73 6.92
CA GLY A 161 -4.19 -17.35 6.99
C GLY A 161 -3.27 -16.88 5.85
N LEU A 162 -3.35 -15.61 5.48
CA LEU A 162 -2.57 -15.02 4.36
C LEU A 162 -1.56 -13.98 4.82
N ALA A 163 -1.45 -13.75 6.13
CA ALA A 163 -0.45 -12.91 6.72
C ALA A 163 -0.06 -13.42 8.12
N TRP A 164 1.12 -13.01 8.56
CA TRP A 164 1.61 -13.20 9.92
C TRP A 164 1.27 -11.98 10.76
N HIS A 165 1.00 -12.18 12.06
CA HIS A 165 1.00 -11.09 13.02
C HIS A 165 2.44 -10.59 13.21
N TYR A 166 2.71 -9.35 12.80
CA TYR A 166 4.04 -8.76 12.89
C TYR A 166 4.28 -8.14 14.28
N ILE A 167 4.41 -9.02 15.28
CA ILE A 167 4.48 -8.68 16.71
C ILE A 167 5.55 -7.65 17.08
N ALA A 168 6.65 -7.59 16.31
CA ALA A 168 7.71 -6.60 16.51
C ALA A 168 7.26 -5.15 16.30
N TYR A 169 6.17 -4.92 15.55
CA TYR A 169 5.68 -3.58 15.18
C TYR A 169 4.29 -3.27 15.74
N ASP A 170 3.48 -4.26 16.09
CA ASP A 170 2.15 -4.08 16.65
C ASP A 170 1.84 -5.22 17.63
N GLN A 171 1.50 -4.89 18.87
CA GLN A 171 1.26 -5.88 19.94
C GLN A 171 -0.22 -6.00 20.32
N ARG A 172 -1.14 -5.50 19.48
CA ARG A 172 -2.58 -5.63 19.70
C ARG A 172 -2.98 -7.11 19.86
N PRO A 173 -3.66 -7.50 20.95
CA PRO A 173 -4.02 -8.89 21.21
C PRO A 173 -5.01 -9.45 20.18
N GLU A 174 -5.79 -8.60 19.52
CA GLU A 174 -6.74 -9.00 18.48
C GLU A 174 -6.04 -9.63 17.27
N LEU A 175 -4.87 -9.10 16.87
CA LEU A 175 -4.10 -9.64 15.74
C LEU A 175 -3.60 -11.05 16.05
N ALA A 176 -3.08 -11.26 17.25
CA ALA A 176 -2.67 -12.59 17.73
C ALA A 176 -3.86 -13.55 17.78
N ARG A 177 -5.03 -13.09 18.24
CA ARG A 177 -6.27 -13.90 18.26
C ARG A 177 -6.66 -14.37 16.86
N TRP A 178 -6.67 -13.47 15.88
CA TRP A 178 -7.04 -13.81 14.50
C TRP A 178 -6.03 -14.75 13.83
N GLU A 179 -4.73 -14.53 14.04
CA GLU A 179 -3.69 -15.45 13.58
C GLU A 179 -3.89 -16.86 14.17
N ASN A 180 -4.10 -16.94 15.49
CA ASN A 180 -4.31 -18.21 16.18
C ASN A 180 -5.59 -18.93 15.75
N GLN A 181 -6.65 -18.20 15.40
CA GLN A 181 -7.87 -18.80 14.82
C GLN A 181 -7.58 -19.48 13.47
N ALA A 182 -6.81 -18.82 12.60
CA ALA A 182 -6.42 -19.40 11.31
C ALA A 182 -5.45 -20.59 11.48
N LYS A 183 -4.52 -20.52 12.45
CA LYS A 183 -3.63 -21.64 12.83
C LYS A 183 -4.39 -22.87 13.29
N ALA A 184 -5.29 -22.71 14.27
CA ALA A 184 -6.07 -23.81 14.83
C ALA A 184 -6.97 -24.49 13.78
N SER A 185 -7.38 -23.73 12.75
CA SER A 185 -8.23 -24.21 11.66
C SER A 185 -7.45 -24.67 10.43
N GLN A 186 -6.10 -24.64 10.48
CA GLN A 186 -5.21 -24.96 9.35
C GLN A 186 -5.57 -24.22 8.04
N ILE A 187 -5.97 -22.95 8.15
CA ILE A 187 -6.40 -22.14 7.01
C ILE A 187 -5.20 -21.45 6.36
N GLY A 188 -5.18 -21.41 5.02
CA GLY A 188 -4.17 -20.68 4.27
C GLY A 188 -2.77 -21.24 4.51
N LEU A 189 -1.81 -20.37 4.79
CA LEU A 189 -0.41 -20.74 5.05
C LEU A 189 -0.24 -21.71 6.23
N TRP A 190 -1.22 -21.77 7.15
CA TRP A 190 -1.21 -22.69 8.29
C TRP A 190 -1.60 -24.13 7.94
N SER A 191 -1.95 -24.42 6.70
CA SER A 191 -2.07 -25.80 6.19
C SER A 191 -0.70 -26.43 5.91
N LEU A 192 0.37 -25.62 5.79
CA LEU A 192 1.73 -26.09 5.63
C LEU A 192 2.29 -26.55 6.99
N PRO A 193 3.16 -27.58 7.01
CA PRO A 193 3.71 -28.10 8.27
C PRO A 193 4.63 -27.11 9.00
N ASN A 194 5.36 -26.28 8.26
CA ASN A 194 6.25 -25.26 8.82
C ASN A 194 6.37 -24.06 7.86
N PRO A 195 5.35 -23.18 7.79
CA PRO A 195 5.39 -22.02 6.93
C PRO A 195 6.47 -21.02 7.40
N ASP A 196 7.25 -20.49 6.45
CA ASP A 196 8.29 -19.51 6.74
C ASP A 196 7.68 -18.13 7.05
N LYS A 197 8.28 -17.42 8.02
CA LYS A 197 7.95 -16.01 8.27
C LYS A 197 8.56 -15.12 7.19
N PRO A 198 7.85 -14.10 6.67
CA PRO A 198 8.36 -13.29 5.57
C PRO A 198 9.56 -12.42 5.98
N TRP A 199 9.62 -11.96 7.24
CA TRP A 199 10.81 -11.26 7.74
C TRP A 199 12.05 -12.16 7.87
N GLU A 200 11.88 -13.45 8.18
CA GLU A 200 12.97 -14.44 8.20
C GLU A 200 13.42 -14.76 6.77
N TRP A 201 12.48 -15.03 5.86
CA TRP A 201 12.77 -15.25 4.44
C TRP A 201 13.53 -14.08 3.80
N ARG A 202 13.10 -12.84 4.07
CA ARG A 202 13.81 -11.62 3.61
C ARG A 202 15.22 -11.52 4.20
N LYS A 203 15.39 -11.86 5.48
CA LYS A 203 16.70 -11.85 6.16
C LYS A 203 17.65 -12.85 5.51
N GLU A 204 17.18 -14.07 5.26
CA GLU A 204 17.96 -15.13 4.61
C GLU A 204 18.35 -14.76 3.18
N LYS A 205 17.40 -14.24 2.38
CA LYS A 205 17.68 -13.77 1.01
C LYS A 205 18.75 -12.69 0.99
N ARG A 206 18.71 -11.74 1.92
CA ARG A 206 19.75 -10.69 2.06
C ARG A 206 21.12 -11.27 2.40
N ILE A 207 21.19 -12.27 3.28
CA ILE A 207 22.43 -12.96 3.64
C ILE A 207 22.98 -13.77 2.45
N ARG A 208 22.12 -14.45 1.70
CA ARG A 208 22.51 -15.20 0.50
C ARG A 208 23.08 -14.28 -0.57
N ASN A 209 22.42 -13.16 -0.85
CA ASN A 209 22.86 -12.18 -1.84
C ASN A 209 24.19 -11.52 -1.45
N SER A 210 24.41 -11.24 -0.15
CA SER A 210 25.67 -10.66 0.31
C SER A 210 26.83 -11.65 0.21
N ARG A 211 26.60 -12.95 0.43
CA ARG A 211 27.60 -14.01 0.20
C ARG A 211 27.94 -14.16 -1.29
N GLN A 212 26.94 -14.19 -2.17
CA GLN A 212 27.17 -14.27 -3.62
C GLN A 212 27.93 -13.06 -4.16
N GLY A 213 27.59 -11.84 -3.72
CA GLY A 213 28.30 -10.64 -4.11
C GLY A 213 29.75 -10.58 -3.61
N LYS A 214 30.07 -11.26 -2.50
CA LYS A 214 31.46 -11.43 -2.05
C LYS A 214 32.23 -12.43 -2.91
N ILE A 215 31.59 -13.53 -3.29
CA ILE A 215 32.19 -14.55 -4.17
C ILE A 215 32.49 -13.95 -5.55
N SER A 216 31.56 -13.21 -6.15
CA SER A 216 31.78 -12.59 -7.46
C SER A 216 32.88 -11.52 -7.44
N ARG A 217 32.96 -10.71 -6.38
CA ARG A 217 34.07 -9.75 -6.21
C ARG A 217 35.42 -10.44 -5.96
N GLY A 218 35.44 -11.60 -5.32
CA GLY A 218 36.65 -12.40 -5.12
C GLY A 218 37.17 -13.03 -6.42
N PHE A 219 36.29 -13.33 -7.38
CA PHE A 219 36.66 -13.91 -8.67
C PHE A 219 37.12 -12.87 -9.71
N GLN A 220 36.85 -11.57 -9.48
CA GLN A 220 37.31 -10.49 -10.36
C GLN A 220 38.73 -9.99 -10.00
N LEU A 221 39.37 -10.55 -8.97
CA LEU A 221 40.67 -10.16 -8.44
C LEU A 221 41.77 -11.21 -8.65
N ILE A 222 41.56 -12.15 -9.58
CA ILE A 222 42.51 -13.16 -10.04
C ILE A 222 42.65 -13.05 -11.55
#